data_AF-A0A519RJW4-F1
#
_entry.id   AF-A0A519RJW4-F1
#
_cell.length_a   1.000
_cell.length_b   1.000
_cell.length_c   1.000
_cell.angle_alpha   90.00
_cell.angle_beta   90.00
_cell.angle_gamma   90.00
#
_symmetry.space_group_name_H-M   'P 1'
#
loop_
_entity.id
_entity.type
_entity.pdbx_description
1 polymer ?
#
loop_
_entity_poly.entity_id
_entity_poly.type
_entity_poly.pdbx_seq_one_letter_code
_entity_poly.pdbx_strand_id
1 'polypeptide(L)'
;LPIYMKHYYKDEALFADTKIVTSVYSQSFDGTLNTEMINKVKFDGVPADAIADLEIPNYENILRTSVMHSDAVIIASESVSPSLTKFIESSGKPFLPFTPKEKFAEVYTNFYKTKVL
;
A
#
# COMPACT_ATOMS: atom_id res chain seq x y z
N LEU A 1 5.12 6.37 -0.77
CA LEU A 1 4.21 7.52 -0.50
C LEU A 1 3.31 7.29 0.71
N PRO A 2 2.56 6.16 0.87
CA PRO A 2 1.68 5.94 2.02
C PRO A 2 2.36 6.13 3.38
N ILE A 3 3.60 5.65 3.52
CA ILE A 3 4.44 5.81 4.73
C ILE A 3 4.53 7.29 5.14
N TYR A 4 4.93 8.15 4.21
CA TYR A 4 5.13 9.58 4.49
C TYR A 4 3.83 10.28 4.84
N MET A 5 2.72 9.93 4.18
CA MET A 5 1.41 10.48 4.53
C MET A 5 0.99 10.11 5.96
N LYS A 6 1.27 8.87 6.41
CA LYS A 6 0.92 8.41 7.77
C LYS A 6 1.88 8.86 8.86
N HIS A 7 3.13 9.17 8.54
CA HIS A 7 4.16 9.46 9.55
C HIS A 7 4.70 10.88 9.48
N TYR A 8 5.10 11.33 8.30
CA TYR A 8 5.79 12.60 8.10
C TYR A 8 4.81 13.77 7.98
N TYR A 9 3.76 13.60 7.18
CA TYR A 9 2.76 14.63 6.91
C TYR A 9 1.52 14.55 7.81
N LYS A 10 1.54 13.68 8.83
CA LYS A 10 0.37 13.40 9.69
C LYS A 10 -0.11 14.63 10.48
N ASP A 11 0.81 15.56 10.76
CA ASP A 11 0.53 16.78 11.53
C ASP A 11 0.14 17.96 10.60
N GLU A 12 0.18 17.76 9.28
CA GLU A 12 -0.37 18.74 8.35
C GLU A 12 -1.89 18.63 8.29
N ALA A 13 -2.59 19.70 8.67
CA ALA A 13 -4.05 19.75 8.70
C ALA A 13 -4.71 19.36 7.36
N LEU A 14 -4.02 19.56 6.23
CA LEU A 14 -4.49 19.16 4.91
C LEU A 14 -4.67 17.64 4.77
N PHE A 15 -3.86 16.85 5.47
CA PHE A 15 -3.80 15.40 5.30
C PHE A 15 -4.37 14.60 6.49
N ALA A 16 -4.72 15.28 7.59
CA ALA A 16 -5.18 14.65 8.84
C ALA A 16 -6.31 13.62 8.64
N ASP A 17 -7.28 13.93 7.77
CA ASP A 17 -8.45 13.08 7.50
C ASP A 17 -8.36 12.34 6.14
N THR A 18 -7.20 12.33 5.49
CA THR A 18 -7.04 11.69 4.18
C THR A 18 -7.08 10.17 4.29
N LYS A 19 -7.91 9.55 3.45
CA LYS A 19 -7.90 8.10 3.23
C LYS A 19 -6.91 7.74 2.12
N ILE A 20 -6.06 6.76 2.39
CA ILE A 20 -5.04 6.29 1.45
C ILE A 20 -5.48 4.94 0.89
N VAL A 21 -5.59 4.86 -0.44
CA VAL A 21 -5.89 3.60 -1.12
C VAL A 21 -4.72 3.24 -2.04
N THR A 22 -4.13 2.06 -1.83
CA THR A 22 -3.02 1.57 -2.65
C THR A 22 -3.51 0.55 -3.67
N SER A 23 -3.22 0.80 -4.94
CA SER A 23 -3.42 -0.17 -6.02
C SER A 23 -2.18 -1.04 -6.19
N VAL A 24 -2.39 -2.35 -6.22
CA VAL A 24 -1.35 -3.38 -6.37
C VAL A 24 -1.46 -3.99 -7.77
N TYR A 25 -0.34 -4.09 -8.46
CA TYR A 25 -0.26 -4.62 -9.83
C TYR A 25 0.52 -5.93 -9.86
N SER A 26 0.51 -6.66 -10.98
CA SER A 26 1.32 -7.88 -11.16
C SER A 26 2.76 -7.60 -11.58
N GLN A 27 3.00 -6.44 -12.18
CA GLN A 27 4.31 -6.04 -12.69
C GLN A 27 5.27 -5.85 -11.52
N SER A 28 6.28 -6.73 -11.45
CA SER A 28 7.33 -6.72 -10.45
C SER A 28 8.66 -6.20 -11.01
N PHE A 29 9.69 -6.23 -10.16
CA PHE A 29 11.09 -6.10 -10.55
C PHE A 29 11.92 -7.18 -9.84
N ASP A 30 13.03 -7.57 -10.45
CA ASP A 30 13.94 -8.56 -9.89
C ASP A 30 14.93 -7.95 -8.89
N GLY A 31 15.33 -8.74 -7.89
CA GLY A 31 16.28 -8.32 -6.86
C GLY A 31 15.68 -7.32 -5.86
N THR A 32 16.53 -6.42 -5.38
CA THR A 32 16.17 -5.39 -4.40
C THR A 32 16.55 -4.01 -4.93
N LEU A 33 15.84 -2.98 -4.46
CA LEU A 33 16.39 -1.63 -4.49
C LEU A 33 17.60 -1.52 -3.55
N ASN A 34 18.19 -0.33 -3.46
CA ASN A 34 19.29 -0.07 -2.55
C ASN A 34 18.85 -0.35 -1.10
N THR A 35 19.54 -1.26 -0.41
CA THR A 35 19.26 -1.65 0.98
C THR A 35 19.39 -0.49 1.96
N GLU A 36 20.18 0.53 1.62
CA GLU A 36 20.30 1.77 2.40
C GLU A 36 19.08 2.69 2.28
N MET A 37 18.09 2.36 1.44
CA MET A 37 16.85 3.13 1.33
C MET A 37 16.15 3.27 2.68
N ILE A 38 16.13 2.21 3.50
CA ILE A 38 15.48 2.26 4.82
C ILE A 38 16.08 3.36 5.70
N ASN A 39 17.39 3.60 5.61
CA ASN A 39 18.07 4.62 6.40
C ASN A 39 17.62 6.04 6.03
N LYS A 40 17.28 6.27 4.76
CA LYS A 40 16.69 7.55 4.32
C LYS A 40 15.29 7.75 4.89
N VAL A 41 14.47 6.70 4.88
CA VAL A 41 13.11 6.78 5.43
C VAL A 41 13.15 6.96 6.97
N LYS A 42 14.09 6.31 7.66
CA LYS A 42 14.34 6.50 9.10
C LYS A 42 14.83 7.92 9.41
N PHE A 43 15.69 8.48 8.56
CA PHE A 43 16.21 9.84 8.72
C PHE A 43 15.09 10.88 8.75
N ASP A 44 14.01 10.66 7.99
CA ASP A 44 12.83 11.51 7.97
C ASP A 44 11.90 11.30 9.21
N GLY A 45 12.35 10.56 10.23
CA GLY A 45 11.63 10.39 11.49
C GLY A 45 10.55 9.30 11.49
N VAL A 46 10.53 8.43 10.48
CA VAL A 46 9.61 7.28 10.44
C VAL A 46 10.09 6.18 11.41
N PRO A 47 9.21 5.65 12.29
CA PRO A 47 9.55 4.57 13.21
C PRO A 47 10.08 3.32 12.49
N ALA A 48 11.16 2.73 13.01
CA ALA A 48 11.85 1.61 12.35
C ALA A 48 10.97 0.35 12.24
N ASP A 49 10.16 0.07 13.25
CA ASP A 49 9.20 -1.03 13.30
C ASP A 49 8.11 -0.90 12.23
N ALA A 50 7.68 0.33 11.93
CA ALA A 50 6.70 0.59 10.89
C ALA A 50 7.22 0.23 9.48
N ILE A 51 8.53 0.28 9.26
CA ILE A 51 9.16 0.08 7.95
C ILE A 51 10.15 -1.11 7.92
N ALA A 52 10.02 -2.06 8.84
CA ALA A 52 10.95 -3.19 8.97
C ALA A 52 11.07 -4.01 7.67
N ASP A 53 9.98 -4.17 6.91
CA ASP A 53 10.00 -4.86 5.61
C ASP A 53 10.99 -4.21 4.61
N LEU A 54 11.30 -2.91 4.74
CA LEU A 54 12.24 -2.20 3.86
C LEU A 54 13.72 -2.55 4.12
N GLU A 55 14.04 -3.37 5.12
CA GLU A 55 15.40 -3.93 5.29
C GLU A 55 15.82 -4.74 4.04
N ILE A 56 14.85 -5.39 3.41
CA ILE A 56 15.00 -6.04 2.12
C ILE A 56 14.02 -5.37 1.15
N PRO A 57 14.41 -4.29 0.46
CA PRO A 57 13.49 -3.50 -0.37
C PRO A 57 13.29 -4.17 -1.75
N ASN A 58 12.85 -5.42 -1.74
CA ASN A 58 12.32 -6.10 -2.92
C ASN A 58 10.90 -5.63 -3.21
N TYR A 59 10.38 -6.05 -4.36
CA TYR A 59 9.04 -5.68 -4.81
C TYR A 59 7.94 -5.97 -3.78
N GLU A 60 7.90 -7.19 -3.24
CA GLU A 60 6.86 -7.59 -2.30
C GLU A 60 6.92 -6.78 -1.01
N ASN A 61 8.10 -6.60 -0.44
CA ASN A 61 8.27 -5.87 0.81
C ASN A 61 7.93 -4.37 0.69
N ILE A 62 8.22 -3.75 -0.46
CA ILE A 62 7.78 -2.38 -0.73
C ILE A 62 6.25 -2.29 -0.78
N LEU A 63 5.59 -3.25 -1.42
CA LEU A 63 4.13 -3.29 -1.48
C LEU A 63 3.49 -3.63 -0.15
N ARG A 64 4.05 -4.58 0.61
CA ARG A 64 3.63 -4.89 1.98
C ARG A 64 3.69 -3.66 2.86
N THR A 65 4.83 -2.95 2.84
CA THR A 65 4.98 -1.68 3.57
C THR A 65 3.94 -0.65 3.11
N SER A 66 3.68 -0.53 1.81
CA SER A 66 2.67 0.41 1.29
C SER A 66 1.25 0.06 1.75
N VAL A 67 0.89 -1.23 1.73
CA VAL A 67 -0.39 -1.75 2.23
C VAL A 67 -0.53 -1.50 3.73
N MET A 68 0.51 -1.75 4.53
CA MET A 68 0.48 -1.49 5.99
C MET A 68 0.19 -0.03 6.35
N HIS A 69 0.54 0.91 5.48
CA HIS A 69 0.28 2.34 5.67
C HIS A 69 -0.92 2.88 4.87
N SER A 70 -1.73 2.00 4.27
CA SER A 70 -2.96 2.38 3.55
C SER A 70 -4.21 2.10 4.38
N ASP A 71 -5.31 2.78 4.08
CA ASP A 71 -6.62 2.52 4.69
C ASP A 71 -7.38 1.43 3.93
N ALA A 72 -7.13 1.29 2.62
CA ALA A 72 -7.69 0.23 1.79
C ALA A 72 -6.74 -0.17 0.64
N VAL A 73 -7.05 -1.30 -0.01
CA VAL A 73 -6.23 -1.87 -1.09
C VAL A 73 -7.07 -2.21 -2.31
N ILE A 74 -6.51 -2.08 -3.50
CA ILE A 74 -7.15 -2.51 -4.75
C ILE A 74 -6.18 -3.45 -5.48
N ILE A 75 -6.64 -4.64 -5.85
CA ILE A 75 -5.89 -5.54 -6.73
C ILE A 75 -6.19 -5.13 -8.17
N ALA A 76 -5.26 -4.45 -8.82
CA ALA A 76 -5.42 -3.80 -10.12
C ALA A 76 -4.86 -4.64 -11.29
N SER A 77 -4.65 -5.94 -11.08
CA SER A 77 -4.22 -6.91 -12.11
C SER A 77 -4.96 -8.23 -11.91
N GLU A 78 -5.18 -8.99 -12.99
CA GLU A 78 -5.92 -10.26 -12.96
C GLU A 78 -5.36 -11.26 -11.94
N SER A 79 -4.04 -11.25 -11.77
CA SER A 79 -3.35 -12.01 -10.74
C SER A 79 -2.22 -11.19 -10.15
N VAL A 80 -1.94 -11.39 -8.87
CA VAL A 80 -0.73 -10.93 -8.18
C VAL A 80 -0.14 -12.13 -7.43
N SER A 81 1.09 -12.02 -6.90
CA SER A 81 1.73 -13.18 -6.27
C SER A 81 0.87 -13.74 -5.12
N PRO A 82 0.80 -15.08 -4.94
CA PRO A 82 0.00 -15.68 -3.87
C PRO A 82 0.38 -15.21 -2.46
N SER A 83 1.68 -14.95 -2.22
CA SER A 83 2.18 -14.39 -0.97
C SER A 83 1.58 -13.01 -0.69
N LEU A 84 1.52 -12.15 -1.71
CA LEU A 84 0.98 -10.80 -1.60
C LEU A 84 -0.54 -10.81 -1.45
N THR A 85 -1.26 -11.66 -2.19
CA THR A 85 -2.71 -11.85 -2.01
C THR A 85 -3.02 -12.26 -0.58
N LYS A 86 -2.33 -13.30 -0.07
CA LYS A 86 -2.52 -13.78 1.31
C LYS A 86 -2.20 -12.69 2.33
N PHE A 87 -1.16 -11.89 2.10
CA PHE A 87 -0.82 -10.77 2.97
C PHE A 87 -1.93 -9.72 3.01
N ILE A 88 -2.46 -9.32 1.85
CA ILE A 88 -3.55 -8.34 1.74
C ILE A 88 -4.79 -8.86 2.48
N GLU A 89 -5.18 -10.12 2.25
CA GLU A 89 -6.31 -10.75 2.92
C GLU A 89 -6.12 -10.81 4.46
N SER A 90 -4.90 -11.10 4.92
CA SER A 90 -4.58 -11.14 6.36
C SER A 90 -4.43 -9.76 7.01
N SER A 91 -4.33 -8.69 6.22
CA SER A 91 -4.10 -7.33 6.75
C SER A 91 -5.30 -6.77 7.52
N GLY A 92 -6.48 -7.38 7.35
CA GLY A 92 -7.74 -6.91 7.94
C GLY A 92 -8.29 -5.63 7.30
N LYS A 93 -7.64 -5.13 6.23
CA LYS A 93 -8.03 -3.90 5.54
C LYS A 93 -9.09 -4.21 4.48
N PRO A 94 -10.04 -3.30 4.24
CA PRO A 94 -10.92 -3.42 3.08
C PRO A 94 -10.07 -3.50 1.81
N PHE A 95 -10.33 -4.52 0.99
CA PHE A 95 -9.70 -4.65 -0.30
C PHE A 95 -10.72 -4.92 -1.40
N LEU A 96 -10.43 -4.42 -2.59
CA LEU A 96 -11.20 -4.67 -3.80
C LEU A 96 -10.43 -5.67 -4.68
N PRO A 97 -10.99 -6.88 -4.94
CA PRO A 97 -10.43 -7.80 -5.91
C PRO A 97 -10.40 -7.22 -7.33
N PHE A 98 -9.64 -7.86 -8.23
CA PHE A 98 -9.56 -7.44 -9.62
C PHE A 98 -10.94 -7.27 -10.26
N THR A 99 -11.12 -6.13 -10.92
CA THR A 99 -12.36 -5.77 -11.61
C THR A 99 -12.05 -5.45 -13.07
N PRO A 100 -12.69 -6.11 -14.04
CA PRO A 100 -12.57 -5.79 -15.45
C PRO A 100 -13.00 -4.35 -15.77
N LYS A 101 -12.43 -3.79 -16.85
CA LYS A 101 -12.57 -2.37 -17.21
C LYS A 101 -14.02 -1.92 -17.35
N GLU A 102 -14.90 -2.81 -17.81
CA GLU A 102 -16.31 -2.56 -18.07
C GLU A 102 -17.09 -2.22 -16.79
N LYS A 103 -16.67 -2.78 -15.65
CA LYS A 103 -17.32 -2.59 -14.34
C LYS A 103 -16.57 -1.63 -13.42
N PHE A 104 -15.40 -1.17 -13.84
CA PHE A 104 -14.47 -0.38 -13.02
C PHE A 104 -15.16 0.83 -12.36
N ALA A 105 -15.86 1.65 -13.14
CA ALA A 105 -16.42 2.91 -12.66
C ALA A 105 -17.43 2.70 -11.52
N GLU A 106 -18.34 1.74 -11.68
CA GLU A 106 -19.36 1.42 -10.67
C GLU A 106 -18.74 0.80 -9.42
N VAL A 107 -17.90 -0.23 -9.61
CA VAL A 107 -17.35 -1.02 -8.50
C VAL A 107 -16.39 -0.19 -7.64
N TYR A 108 -15.54 0.64 -8.25
CA TYR A 108 -14.62 1.51 -7.52
C TYR A 108 -15.38 2.58 -6.74
N THR A 109 -16.39 3.21 -7.38
CA THR A 109 -17.23 4.21 -6.71
C THR A 109 -17.92 3.61 -5.48
N ASN A 110 -18.49 2.40 -5.62
CA ASN A 110 -19.13 1.70 -4.52
C ASN A 110 -18.13 1.31 -3.43
N PHE A 111 -16.93 0.84 -3.79
CA PHE A 111 -15.88 0.51 -2.85
C PHE A 111 -15.47 1.73 -2.01
N TYR A 112 -15.18 2.87 -2.66
CA TYR A 112 -14.81 4.09 -1.93
C TYR A 112 -15.92 4.55 -0.98
N LYS A 113 -17.18 4.59 -1.45
CA LYS A 113 -18.31 5.09 -0.65
C LYS A 113 -18.72 4.20 0.52
N THR A 114 -18.48 2.89 0.44
CA THR A 114 -19.03 1.93 1.41
C THR A 114 -17.98 1.22 2.26
N LYS A 115 -16.71 1.26 1.84
CA LYS A 115 -15.62 0.54 2.51
C LYS A 115 -14.46 1.45 2.94
N VAL A 116 -14.33 2.65 2.37
CA VAL A 116 -13.19 3.55 2.62
C VAL A 116 -13.60 4.82 3.35
N LEU A 117 -14.66 5.48 2.86
CA LEU A 117 -15.23 6.71 3.45
C LEU A 117 -16.13 6.41 4.65
#